data_AF-A0A496WDV0-F1
#
_entry.id   AF-A0A496WDV0-F1
#
_cell.length_a   1.000
_cell.length_b   1.000
_cell.length_c   1.000
_cell.angle_alpha   90.00
_cell.angle_beta   90.00
_cell.angle_gamma   90.00
#
_symmetry.space_group_name_H-M   'P 1'
#
loop_
_entity.id
_entity.type
_entity.pdbx_description
1 polymer ?
#
loop_
_entity_poly.entity_id
_entity_poly.type
_entity_poly.pdbx_seq_one_letter_code
_entity_poly.pdbx_strand_id
1 'polypeptide(L)'
;MADADNGGSTKGLLERIRDLFASEPQNQKQLVGLLKSLQARQLIGAEELFMIEGVLQVSDMQVRDIMIPRGRMIVLDHEDSFAEIIQKISDSGHSRFPVIDDDKDDVVGILLAKDLLQLSVEETVKFEINEYIRPASFIPESKRLNVLLKEFRQNRSHMAMIVDEYGGVSGLVTIEDVLEQIVGKIDDEHDDDDEIDIQHHGANRYSVRA
;
A
#
# COMPACT_ATOMS: atom_id res chain seq x y z
N MET A 1 36.88 3.44 -70.07
CA MET A 1 35.54 3.64 -70.62
C MET A 1 34.61 2.76 -69.79
N ALA A 2 33.77 3.39 -68.96
CA ALA A 2 32.56 2.93 -68.27
C ALA A 2 32.54 1.49 -67.68
N ASP A 3 32.51 1.29 -66.37
CA ASP A 3 31.39 1.48 -65.40
C ASP A 3 30.45 0.28 -65.26
N ALA A 4 29.95 0.17 -64.02
CA ALA A 4 28.81 -0.59 -63.51
C ALA A 4 29.06 -2.03 -63.00
N ASP A 5 28.54 -2.46 -61.86
CA ASP A 5 27.97 -1.78 -60.68
C ASP A 5 27.87 -2.87 -59.60
N ASN A 6 28.08 -2.46 -58.35
CA ASN A 6 28.19 -3.28 -57.17
C ASN A 6 26.89 -3.22 -56.36
N GLY A 7 26.56 -4.27 -55.60
CA GLY A 7 25.77 -4.09 -54.37
C GLY A 7 24.43 -4.84 -54.27
N GLY A 8 24.47 -6.17 -54.26
CA GLY A 8 23.36 -7.00 -53.81
C GLY A 8 23.19 -6.98 -52.28
N SER A 9 22.19 -6.24 -51.80
CA SER A 9 21.25 -6.61 -50.72
C SER A 9 21.77 -7.40 -49.49
N THR A 10 22.66 -6.81 -48.68
CA THR A 10 22.96 -7.31 -47.32
C THR A 10 22.23 -6.57 -46.20
N LYS A 11 21.56 -5.44 -46.51
CA LYS A 11 20.85 -4.62 -45.50
C LYS A 11 19.54 -5.25 -44.99
N GLY A 12 18.83 -6.04 -45.81
CA GLY A 12 17.51 -6.57 -45.43
C GLY A 12 17.51 -7.81 -44.53
N LEU A 13 18.60 -8.59 -44.49
CA LEU A 13 18.69 -9.78 -43.64
C LEU A 13 19.10 -9.42 -42.20
N LEU A 14 20.01 -8.43 -42.06
CA LEU A 14 20.47 -7.94 -40.76
C LEU A 14 19.40 -7.12 -40.03
N GLU A 15 18.59 -6.31 -40.74
CA GLU A 15 17.42 -5.64 -40.13
C GLU A 15 16.39 -6.65 -39.62
N ARG A 16 16.10 -7.71 -40.39
CA ARG A 16 15.17 -8.77 -39.95
C ARG A 16 15.72 -9.57 -38.76
N ILE A 17 17.03 -9.81 -38.68
CA ILE A 17 17.67 -10.47 -37.53
C ILE A 17 17.66 -9.55 -36.30
N ARG A 18 17.81 -8.23 -36.49
CA ARG A 18 17.68 -7.24 -35.43
C ARG A 18 16.24 -7.15 -34.92
N ASP A 19 15.25 -7.20 -35.81
CA ASP A 19 13.82 -7.24 -35.45
C ASP A 19 13.42 -8.55 -34.75
N LEU A 20 14.10 -9.67 -35.07
CA LEU A 20 13.92 -10.95 -34.38
C LEU A 20 14.55 -11.00 -32.98
N PHE A 21 15.53 -10.15 -32.68
CA PHE A 21 16.25 -10.14 -31.39
C PHE A 21 16.01 -8.91 -30.52
N ALA A 22 15.39 -7.84 -31.02
CA ALA A 22 15.12 -6.63 -30.26
C ALA A 22 13.66 -6.18 -30.42
N SER A 23 12.72 -6.97 -29.93
CA SER A 23 11.39 -6.45 -29.60
C SER A 23 11.48 -5.70 -28.26
N GLU A 24 12.15 -4.54 -28.25
CA GLU A 24 12.10 -3.65 -27.09
C GLU A 24 10.64 -3.27 -26.83
N PRO A 25 10.12 -3.47 -25.60
CA PRO A 25 8.74 -3.15 -25.30
C PRO A 25 8.51 -1.65 -25.47
N GLN A 26 7.56 -1.29 -26.34
CA GLN A 26 7.21 0.11 -26.66
C GLN A 26 6.14 0.69 -25.74
N ASN A 27 5.52 -0.14 -24.91
CA ASN A 27 4.50 0.25 -23.96
C ASN A 27 4.45 -0.75 -22.79
N GLN A 28 3.75 -0.36 -21.73
CA GLN A 28 3.59 -1.15 -20.51
C GLN A 28 2.97 -2.53 -20.77
N LYS A 29 2.01 -2.66 -21.69
CA LYS A 29 1.42 -3.97 -22.04
C LYS A 29 2.45 -4.92 -22.64
N GLN A 30 3.31 -4.42 -23.54
CA GLN A 30 4.40 -5.21 -24.12
C GLN A 30 5.47 -5.54 -23.07
N LEU A 31 5.78 -4.62 -22.16
CA LEU A 31 6.70 -4.87 -21.05
C LEU A 31 6.19 -5.99 -20.14
N VAL A 32 4.92 -5.95 -19.73
CA VAL A 32 4.28 -7.01 -18.96
C VAL A 32 4.28 -8.34 -19.71
N GLY A 33 3.99 -8.33 -21.02
CA GLY A 33 4.08 -9.53 -21.87
C GLY A 33 5.49 -10.13 -21.90
N LEU A 34 6.52 -9.28 -22.00
CA LEU A 34 7.91 -9.73 -21.92
C LEU A 34 8.23 -10.35 -20.55
N LEU A 35 7.84 -9.69 -19.45
CA LEU A 35 8.04 -10.20 -18.09
C LEU A 35 7.35 -11.56 -17.88
N LYS A 36 6.11 -11.73 -18.36
CA LYS A 36 5.41 -13.02 -18.35
C LYS A 36 6.15 -14.10 -19.13
N SER A 37 6.72 -13.76 -20.28
CA SER A 37 7.56 -14.70 -21.05
C SER A 37 8.85 -15.08 -20.32
N LEU A 38 9.42 -14.18 -19.52
CA LEU A 38 10.61 -14.45 -18.70
C LEU A 38 10.26 -15.37 -17.53
N GLN A 39 9.10 -15.15 -16.89
CA GLN A 39 8.58 -16.01 -15.83
C GLN A 39 8.28 -17.42 -16.34
N ALA A 40 7.64 -17.55 -17.51
CA ALA A 40 7.38 -18.85 -18.14
C ALA A 40 8.66 -19.63 -18.48
N ARG A 41 9.76 -18.90 -18.71
CA ARG A 41 11.11 -19.46 -18.92
C ARG A 41 11.89 -19.67 -17.62
N GLN A 42 11.27 -19.42 -16.46
CA GLN A 42 11.86 -19.54 -15.12
C GLN A 42 13.09 -18.64 -14.92
N LEU A 43 13.16 -17.51 -15.63
CA LEU A 43 14.21 -16.50 -15.45
C LEU A 43 13.89 -15.48 -14.35
N ILE A 44 12.61 -15.35 -14.02
CA ILE A 44 12.09 -14.62 -12.85
C ILE A 44 11.05 -15.52 -12.17
N GLY A 45 10.90 -15.42 -10.85
CA GLY A 45 9.86 -16.15 -10.13
C GLY A 45 8.49 -15.48 -10.28
N ALA A 46 7.48 -16.14 -9.74
CA ALA A 46 6.09 -15.67 -9.78
C ALA A 46 5.88 -14.45 -8.87
N GLU A 47 6.53 -14.44 -7.70
CA GLU A 47 6.45 -13.36 -6.73
C GLU A 47 7.11 -12.08 -7.25
N GLU A 48 8.27 -12.19 -7.92
CA GLU A 48 8.93 -11.04 -8.52
C GLU A 48 8.10 -10.46 -9.67
N LEU A 49 7.48 -11.31 -10.50
CA LEU A 49 6.55 -10.85 -11.53
C LEU A 49 5.37 -10.10 -10.92
N PHE A 50 4.77 -10.66 -9.87
CA PHE A 50 3.65 -10.05 -9.15
C PHE A 50 4.01 -8.67 -8.59
N MET A 51 5.15 -8.57 -7.90
CA MET A 51 5.63 -7.30 -7.37
C MET A 51 5.90 -6.26 -8.46
N ILE A 52 6.50 -6.67 -9.59
CA ILE A 52 6.74 -5.76 -10.72
C ILE A 52 5.41 -5.26 -11.30
N GLU A 53 4.42 -6.15 -11.48
CA GLU A 53 3.07 -5.75 -11.92
C GLU A 53 2.43 -4.77 -10.93
N GLY A 54 2.55 -5.00 -9.62
CA GLY A 54 2.06 -4.11 -8.57
C GLY A 54 2.69 -2.71 -8.62
N VAL A 55 4.02 -2.62 -8.80
CA VAL A 55 4.72 -1.32 -8.98
C VAL A 55 4.17 -0.56 -10.19
N LEU A 56 3.94 -1.26 -11.31
CA LEU A 56 3.38 -0.66 -12.52
C LEU A 56 1.94 -0.16 -12.27
N GLN A 57 1.13 -0.91 -11.53
CA GLN A 57 -0.24 -0.52 -11.19
C GLN A 57 -0.29 0.71 -10.27
N VAL A 58 0.54 0.76 -9.22
CA VAL A 58 0.62 1.91 -8.29
C VAL A 58 0.92 3.23 -9.00
N SER A 59 1.57 3.20 -10.17
CA SER A 59 1.85 4.40 -10.95
C SER A 59 0.61 5.06 -11.59
N ASP A 60 -0.45 4.27 -11.78
CA ASP A 60 -1.72 4.69 -12.39
C ASP A 60 -2.86 4.88 -11.37
N MET A 61 -2.71 4.34 -10.16
CA MET A 61 -3.71 4.43 -9.09
C MET A 61 -3.72 5.78 -8.36
N GLN A 62 -4.87 6.08 -7.78
CA GLN A 62 -5.12 7.25 -6.94
C GLN A 62 -5.43 6.85 -5.50
N VAL A 63 -5.31 7.81 -4.58
CA VAL A 63 -5.54 7.61 -3.15
C VAL A 63 -6.95 7.07 -2.86
N ARG A 64 -7.97 7.59 -3.55
CA ARG A 64 -9.36 7.10 -3.39
C ARG A 64 -9.54 5.60 -3.67
N ASP A 65 -8.64 4.99 -4.44
CA ASP A 65 -8.77 3.59 -4.85
C ASP A 65 -8.42 2.62 -3.70
N ILE A 66 -7.67 3.09 -2.69
CA ILE A 66 -7.18 2.27 -1.57
C ILE A 66 -7.48 2.85 -0.19
N MET A 67 -8.09 4.03 -0.11
CA MET A 67 -8.31 4.70 1.16
C MET A 67 -9.20 3.90 2.11
N ILE A 68 -8.93 4.04 3.41
CA ILE A 68 -9.84 3.61 4.47
C ILE A 68 -10.94 4.67 4.59
N PRO A 69 -12.21 4.36 4.25
CA PRO A 69 -13.28 5.37 4.27
C PRO A 69 -13.56 5.87 5.68
N ARG A 70 -14.02 7.13 5.81
CA ARG A 70 -14.40 7.80 7.07
C ARG A 70 -15.19 6.93 8.05
N GLY A 71 -16.18 6.20 7.53
CA GLY A 71 -17.04 5.32 8.32
C GLY A 71 -16.30 4.17 9.02
N ARG A 72 -15.16 3.74 8.47
CA ARG A 72 -14.34 2.64 8.98
C ARG A 72 -13.09 3.11 9.74
N MET A 73 -12.83 4.41 9.79
CA MET A 73 -11.75 4.95 10.60
C MET A 73 -11.99 4.68 12.08
N ILE A 74 -11.00 4.09 12.73
CA ILE A 74 -10.85 4.07 14.19
C ILE A 74 -10.14 5.36 14.59
N VAL A 75 -10.76 6.14 15.46
CA VAL A 75 -10.29 7.46 15.89
C VAL A 75 -10.30 7.54 17.41
N LEU A 76 -9.46 8.43 17.95
CA LEU A 76 -9.48 8.82 19.36
C LEU A 76 -10.17 10.18 19.48
N ASP A 77 -10.94 10.36 20.54
CA ASP A 77 -11.54 11.64 20.90
C ASP A 77 -10.54 12.42 21.77
N HIS A 78 -10.45 13.74 21.58
CA HIS A 78 -9.59 14.59 22.38
C HIS A 78 -10.02 14.63 23.87
N GLU A 79 -11.29 14.33 24.17
CA GLU A 79 -11.82 14.23 25.53
C GLU A 79 -11.70 12.82 26.12
N ASP A 80 -11.25 11.82 25.33
CA ASP A 80 -11.10 10.45 25.83
C ASP A 80 -10.15 10.42 27.04
N SER A 81 -10.54 9.70 28.09
CA SER A 81 -9.64 9.38 29.18
C SER A 81 -8.52 8.46 28.72
N PHE A 82 -7.40 8.47 29.44
CA PHE A 82 -6.27 7.57 29.16
C PHE A 82 -6.70 6.10 29.08
N ALA A 83 -7.60 5.67 29.96
CA ALA A 83 -8.10 4.29 29.96
C ALA A 83 -8.89 3.95 28.68
N GLU A 84 -9.73 4.87 28.19
CA GLU A 84 -10.49 4.70 26.94
C GLU A 84 -9.57 4.65 25.73
N ILE A 85 -8.54 5.50 25.69
CA ILE A 85 -7.52 5.50 24.62
C ILE A 85 -6.79 4.16 24.59
N ILE A 86 -6.30 3.68 25.74
CA ILE A 86 -5.60 2.39 25.82
C ILE A 86 -6.52 1.23 25.40
N GLN A 87 -7.81 1.28 25.77
CA GLN A 87 -8.78 0.29 25.33
C GLN A 87 -8.95 0.29 23.80
N LYS A 88 -9.16 1.45 23.19
CA LYS A 88 -9.27 1.60 21.72
C LYS A 88 -8.01 1.12 20.99
N ILE A 89 -6.83 1.42 21.55
CA ILE A 89 -5.55 0.96 21.00
C ILE A 89 -5.44 -0.57 21.08
N SER A 90 -5.74 -1.14 22.24
CA SER A 90 -5.66 -2.58 22.46
C SER A 90 -6.65 -3.37 21.60
N ASP A 91 -7.86 -2.86 21.42
CA ASP A 91 -8.92 -3.54 20.67
C ASP A 91 -8.67 -3.54 19.15
N SER A 92 -8.03 -2.49 18.64
CA SER A 92 -7.77 -2.34 17.20
C SER A 92 -6.40 -2.85 16.76
N GLY A 93 -5.41 -2.90 17.65
CA GLY A 93 -4.04 -3.29 17.33
C GLY A 93 -3.30 -2.31 16.42
N HIS A 94 -3.87 -1.14 16.10
CA HIS A 94 -3.24 -0.19 15.19
C HIS A 94 -2.10 0.58 15.87
N SER A 95 -1.11 0.99 15.06
CA SER A 95 0.03 1.77 15.54
C SER A 95 -0.21 3.29 15.60
N ARG A 96 -1.19 3.79 14.84
CA ARG A 96 -1.47 5.21 14.63
C ARG A 96 -2.96 5.47 14.61
N PHE A 97 -3.37 6.57 15.23
CA PHE A 97 -4.77 6.94 15.36
C PHE A 97 -4.95 8.42 15.04
N PRO A 98 -5.89 8.80 14.15
CA PRO A 98 -6.38 10.16 14.06
C PRO A 98 -7.02 10.54 15.40
N VAL A 99 -6.71 11.74 15.88
CA VAL A 99 -7.34 12.35 17.05
C VAL A 99 -8.30 13.42 16.56
N ILE A 100 -9.54 13.37 17.01
CA ILE A 100 -10.63 14.26 16.62
C ILE A 100 -11.10 15.11 17.80
N ASP A 101 -11.66 16.29 17.53
CA ASP A 101 -12.29 17.15 18.55
C ASP A 101 -13.80 16.88 18.64
N ASP A 102 -14.62 17.49 17.78
CA ASP A 102 -16.09 17.36 17.79
C ASP A 102 -16.58 16.17 16.95
N ASP A 103 -16.07 16.04 15.72
CA ASP A 103 -16.45 14.96 14.82
C ASP A 103 -15.29 14.49 13.92
N LYS A 104 -15.56 13.48 13.09
CA LYS A 104 -14.56 12.86 12.20
C LYS A 104 -14.02 13.78 11.10
N ASP A 105 -14.64 14.94 10.87
CA ASP A 105 -14.15 15.96 9.95
C ASP A 105 -13.18 16.93 10.66
N ASP A 106 -13.24 17.04 11.99
CA ASP A 106 -12.34 17.87 12.80
C ASP A 106 -11.15 17.07 13.36
N VAL A 107 -10.21 16.73 12.48
CA VAL A 107 -9.00 16.00 12.84
C VAL A 107 -7.91 16.96 13.34
N VAL A 108 -7.64 16.91 14.64
CA VAL A 108 -6.63 17.73 15.33
C VAL A 108 -5.21 17.24 15.02
N GLY A 109 -5.04 15.92 14.83
CA GLY A 109 -3.75 15.34 14.48
C GLY A 109 -3.71 13.83 14.55
N ILE A 110 -2.52 13.28 14.78
CA ILE A 110 -2.26 11.83 14.84
C ILE A 110 -1.52 11.50 16.12
N LEU A 111 -2.00 10.49 16.85
CA LEU A 111 -1.33 9.89 17.99
C LEU A 111 -0.68 8.56 17.59
N LEU A 112 0.54 8.32 18.06
CA LEU A 112 1.24 7.04 17.86
C LEU A 112 1.11 6.23 19.15
N ALA A 113 0.56 5.02 19.07
CA ALA A 113 0.34 4.17 20.25
C ALA A 113 1.62 3.94 21.06
N LYS A 114 2.75 3.75 20.37
CA LYS A 114 4.06 3.54 21.00
C LYS A 114 4.53 4.72 21.87
N ASP A 115 4.05 5.94 21.61
CA ASP A 115 4.46 7.11 22.40
C ASP A 115 3.87 7.04 23.82
N LEU A 116 2.75 6.32 24.00
CA LEU A 116 2.14 6.08 25.30
C LEU A 116 2.92 5.06 26.16
N LEU A 117 3.81 4.26 25.57
CA LEU A 117 4.66 3.35 26.34
C LEU A 117 5.58 4.10 27.31
N GLN A 118 5.90 5.37 27.02
CA GLN A 118 6.72 6.22 27.89
C GLN A 118 6.02 6.54 29.22
N LEU A 119 4.69 6.55 29.23
CA LEU A 119 3.88 6.85 30.43
C LEU A 119 3.84 5.68 31.42
N SER A 120 4.01 4.44 30.96
CA SER A 120 4.00 3.26 31.84
C SER A 120 5.20 3.17 32.79
N VAL A 121 6.25 3.98 32.58
CA VAL A 121 7.48 3.96 33.38
C VAL A 121 7.41 4.95 34.55
N GLU A 122 6.56 5.97 34.47
CA GLU A 122 6.47 7.04 35.46
C GLU A 122 5.09 7.00 36.14
N GLU A 123 5.00 6.41 37.35
CA GLU A 123 3.77 6.15 38.12
C GLU A 123 2.90 7.38 38.46
N THR A 124 3.26 8.59 38.01
CA THR A 124 2.62 9.85 38.46
C THR A 124 2.39 10.89 37.35
N VAL A 125 2.61 10.55 36.07
CA VAL A 125 2.40 11.53 34.99
C VAL A 125 0.91 11.67 34.70
N LYS A 126 0.41 12.90 34.82
CA LYS A 126 -0.93 13.25 34.36
C LYS A 126 -0.92 13.18 32.83
N PHE A 127 -1.69 12.27 32.26
CA PHE A 127 -1.81 12.15 30.80
C PHE A 127 -2.55 13.38 30.24
N GLU A 128 -1.89 14.08 29.31
CA GLU A 128 -2.46 15.18 28.55
C GLU A 128 -2.29 14.85 27.07
N ILE A 129 -3.38 14.48 26.39
CA ILE A 129 -3.33 13.98 25.00
C ILE A 129 -2.62 14.96 24.05
N ASN A 130 -2.80 16.26 24.26
CA ASN A 130 -2.22 17.35 23.46
C ASN A 130 -0.69 17.30 23.37
N GLU A 131 0.00 16.73 24.36
CA GLU A 131 1.46 16.59 24.35
C GLU A 131 1.95 15.49 23.38
N TYR A 132 1.04 14.58 22.99
CA TYR A 132 1.32 13.42 22.15
C TYR A 132 0.74 13.54 20.73
N ILE A 133 -0.08 14.56 20.47
CA ILE A 133 -0.66 14.80 19.14
C ILE A 133 0.42 15.34 18.20
N ARG A 134 0.61 14.66 17.07
CA ARG A 134 1.48 15.11 15.99
C ARG A 134 0.64 15.69 14.84
N PRO A 135 1.17 16.66 14.07
CA PRO A 135 0.43 17.21 12.93
C PRO A 135 0.03 16.13 11.92
N ALA A 136 -1.24 16.16 11.49
CA ALA A 136 -1.72 15.33 10.40
C ALA A 136 -1.35 15.93 9.03
N SER A 137 -1.00 15.07 8.07
CA SER A 137 -0.86 15.47 6.67
C SER A 137 -2.18 15.29 5.96
N PHE A 138 -2.66 16.32 5.26
CA PHE A 138 -3.89 16.26 4.47
C PHE A 138 -3.58 16.21 2.98
N ILE A 139 -4.26 15.33 2.24
CA ILE A 139 -4.06 15.13 0.81
C ILE A 139 -5.40 14.98 0.07
N PRO A 140 -5.50 15.37 -1.22
CA PRO A 140 -6.72 15.17 -1.98
C PRO A 140 -6.86 13.71 -2.44
N GLU A 141 -8.10 13.25 -2.59
CA GLU A 141 -8.47 11.93 -3.12
C GLU A 141 -7.81 11.59 -4.47
N SER A 142 -7.60 12.61 -5.30
CA SER A 142 -7.04 12.47 -6.65
C SER A 142 -5.52 12.32 -6.69
N LYS A 143 -4.82 12.45 -5.56
CA LYS A 143 -3.35 12.30 -5.50
C LYS A 143 -2.97 10.90 -5.97
N ARG A 144 -1.92 10.79 -6.78
CA ARG A 144 -1.41 9.49 -7.27
C ARG A 144 -0.61 8.77 -6.21
N LEU A 145 -0.73 7.44 -6.16
CA LEU A 145 -0.07 6.62 -5.13
C LEU A 145 1.45 6.64 -5.23
N ASN A 146 2.03 6.65 -6.44
CA ASN A 146 3.49 6.76 -6.61
C ASN A 146 4.07 8.08 -6.06
N VAL A 147 3.30 9.18 -6.14
CA VAL A 147 3.67 10.47 -5.54
C VAL A 147 3.55 10.39 -4.02
N LEU A 148 2.44 9.84 -3.51
CA LEU A 148 2.22 9.66 -2.07
C LEU A 148 3.31 8.78 -1.43
N LEU A 149 3.66 7.65 -2.04
CA LEU A 149 4.71 6.76 -1.53
C LEU A 149 6.06 7.47 -1.41
N LYS A 150 6.38 8.34 -2.38
CA LYS A 150 7.59 9.16 -2.33
C LYS A 150 7.54 10.17 -1.18
N GLU A 151 6.40 10.83 -0.97
CA GLU A 151 6.21 11.78 0.14
C GLU A 151 6.31 11.08 1.50
N PHE A 152 5.67 9.92 1.68
CA PHE A 152 5.77 9.14 2.92
C PHE A 152 7.23 8.79 3.25
N ARG A 153 8.01 8.34 2.26
CA ARG A 153 9.44 8.05 2.43
C ARG A 153 10.28 9.28 2.78
N GLN A 154 9.98 10.44 2.20
CA GLN A 154 10.73 11.68 2.42
C GLN A 154 10.41 12.32 3.77
N ASN A 155 9.13 12.38 4.12
CA ASN A 155 8.65 13.05 5.32
C ASN A 155 8.72 12.17 6.57
N ARG A 156 8.99 10.86 6.40
CA ARG A 156 8.91 9.84 7.46
C ARG A 156 7.53 9.85 8.15
N SER A 157 6.50 10.24 7.40
CA SER A 157 5.09 10.12 7.80
C SER A 157 4.51 8.89 7.13
N HIS A 158 3.72 8.12 7.87
CA HIS A 158 3.20 6.82 7.45
C HIS A 158 1.66 6.82 7.38
N MET A 159 1.02 7.96 7.64
CA MET A 159 -0.43 8.12 7.61
C MET A 159 -0.75 9.53 7.10
N ALA A 160 -1.77 9.62 6.26
CA ALA A 160 -2.32 10.88 5.78
C ALA A 160 -3.86 10.85 5.84
N MET A 161 -4.44 11.98 6.20
CA MET A 161 -5.87 12.23 6.12
C MET A 161 -6.24 12.66 4.71
N ILE A 162 -7.39 12.20 4.24
CA ILE A 162 -7.85 12.46 2.87
C ILE A 162 -9.01 13.42 2.94
N VAL A 163 -8.93 14.46 2.12
CA VAL A 163 -9.97 15.50 2.05
C VAL A 163 -10.66 15.48 0.69
N ASP A 164 -11.97 15.71 0.73
CA ASP A 164 -12.80 15.96 -0.45
C ASP A 164 -12.65 17.42 -0.95
N GLU A 165 -13.38 17.75 -2.01
CA GLU A 165 -13.36 19.09 -2.61
C GLU A 165 -14.03 20.17 -1.74
N TYR A 166 -14.79 19.77 -0.72
CA TYR A 166 -15.47 20.66 0.22
C TYR A 166 -14.68 20.84 1.52
N GLY A 167 -13.54 20.14 1.66
CA GLY A 167 -12.67 20.17 2.83
C GLY A 167 -13.08 19.20 3.94
N GLY A 168 -14.06 18.34 3.70
CA GLY A 168 -14.45 17.27 4.62
C GLY A 168 -13.48 16.09 4.57
N VAL A 169 -13.40 15.31 5.65
CA VAL A 169 -12.52 14.14 5.70
C VAL A 169 -13.21 12.94 5.05
N SER A 170 -12.70 12.50 3.91
CA SER A 170 -13.19 11.31 3.22
C SER A 170 -12.69 10.02 3.85
N GLY A 171 -11.55 10.06 4.53
CA GLY A 171 -10.88 8.88 5.04
C GLY A 171 -9.43 9.11 5.43
N LEU A 172 -8.67 8.02 5.51
CA LEU A 172 -7.22 8.04 5.68
C LEU A 172 -6.55 7.00 4.77
N VAL A 173 -5.24 7.15 4.60
CA VAL A 173 -4.39 6.17 3.92
C VAL A 173 -3.07 6.05 4.65
N THR A 174 -2.53 4.84 4.68
CA THR A 174 -1.25 4.52 5.31
C THR A 174 -0.20 4.14 4.27
N ILE A 175 1.08 4.12 4.68
CA ILE A 175 2.14 3.64 3.77
C ILE A 175 2.00 2.15 3.53
N GLU A 176 1.52 1.41 4.53
CA GLU A 176 1.26 -0.02 4.50
C GLU A 176 0.24 -0.36 3.40
N ASP A 177 -0.87 0.39 3.30
CA ASP A 177 -1.89 0.20 2.24
C ASP A 177 -1.29 0.35 0.82
N VAL A 178 -0.36 1.30 0.65
CA VAL A 178 0.32 1.52 -0.64
C VAL A 178 1.30 0.39 -0.95
N LEU A 179 2.01 -0.12 0.06
CA LEU A 179 2.94 -1.23 -0.10
C LEU A 179 2.20 -2.55 -0.37
N GLU A 180 1.01 -2.75 0.21
CA GLU A 180 0.14 -3.91 -0.05
C GLU A 180 -0.24 -4.00 -1.54
N GLN A 181 -0.40 -2.88 -2.24
CA GLN A 181 -0.66 -2.91 -3.69
C GLN A 181 0.53 -3.43 -4.52
N ILE A 182 1.73 -3.41 -3.95
CA ILE A 182 2.96 -3.88 -4.60
C ILE A 182 3.27 -5.32 -4.18
N VAL A 183 3.30 -5.54 -2.86
CA VAL A 183 3.77 -6.79 -2.26
C VAL A 183 2.63 -7.81 -2.11
N GLY A 184 1.38 -7.37 -2.18
CA GLY A 184 0.22 -8.17 -1.85
C GLY A 184 -0.04 -8.15 -0.35
N LYS A 185 -1.03 -8.93 0.10
CA LYS A 185 -1.25 -9.16 1.53
C LYS A 185 -0.03 -9.84 2.11
N ILE A 186 0.45 -9.31 3.21
CA ILE A 186 1.45 -9.96 4.04
C ILE A 186 0.66 -10.56 5.19
N ASP A 187 0.63 -11.88 5.26
CA ASP A 187 0.01 -12.59 6.39
C ASP A 187 0.78 -12.20 7.66
N ASP A 188 0.07 -11.67 8.66
CA ASP A 188 0.65 -11.24 9.92
C ASP A 188 1.10 -12.48 10.73
N GLU A 189 2.06 -12.33 11.64
CA GLU A 189 2.52 -13.43 12.51
C GLU A 189 1.40 -13.96 13.43
N HIS A 190 0.30 -13.20 13.54
CA HIS A 190 -0.91 -13.51 14.27
C HIS A 190 -2.10 -13.93 13.38
N ASP A 191 -1.93 -13.90 12.07
CA ASP A 191 -2.86 -14.54 11.16
C ASP A 191 -2.62 -16.04 11.29
N ASP A 192 -3.31 -16.66 12.24
CA ASP A 192 -3.53 -18.10 12.20
C ASP A 192 -4.09 -18.38 10.79
N ASP A 193 -3.40 -19.22 10.01
CA ASP A 193 -3.92 -19.77 8.76
C ASP A 193 -5.29 -20.40 9.04
N ASP A 194 -6.36 -19.60 8.94
CA ASP A 194 -7.74 -20.05 8.90
C ASP A 194 -8.05 -20.70 7.53
N GLU A 195 -7.01 -21.03 6.74
CA GLU A 195 -7.04 -22.10 5.76
C GLU A 195 -6.96 -23.48 6.44
N ILE A 196 -7.87 -23.72 7.38
CA ILE A 196 -8.16 -25.08 7.82
C ILE A 196 -8.90 -25.78 6.67
N ASP A 197 -8.15 -26.45 5.78
CA ASP A 197 -8.69 -27.27 4.67
C ASP A 197 -9.74 -28.30 5.13
N ILE A 198 -9.70 -28.67 6.41
CA ILE A 198 -10.52 -29.71 7.00
C ILE A 198 -11.08 -29.25 8.36
N GLN A 199 -12.28 -28.69 8.37
CA GLN A 199 -12.96 -28.37 9.62
C GLN A 199 -13.68 -29.60 10.19
N HIS A 200 -13.38 -29.95 11.44
CA HIS A 200 -14.04 -31.04 12.17
C HIS A 200 -15.28 -30.54 12.91
N HIS A 201 -16.44 -31.13 12.62
CA HIS A 201 -17.74 -30.74 13.18
C HIS A 201 -18.21 -31.65 14.33
N GLY A 202 -17.33 -32.52 14.86
CA GLY A 202 -17.72 -33.56 15.80
C GLY A 202 -18.40 -34.75 15.11
N ALA A 203 -18.45 -35.90 15.81
CA ALA A 203 -19.02 -37.16 15.31
C ALA A 203 -18.46 -37.61 13.95
N ASN A 204 -17.12 -37.63 13.83
CA ASN A 204 -16.41 -38.15 12.64
C ASN A 204 -16.82 -37.44 11.33
N ARG A 205 -17.26 -36.18 11.41
CA ARG A 205 -17.73 -35.38 10.28
C ARG A 205 -16.75 -34.25 10.01
N TYR A 206 -16.34 -34.16 8.76
CA TYR A 206 -15.40 -33.16 8.29
C TYR A 206 -15.99 -32.45 7.07
N SER A 207 -15.80 -31.13 6.98
CA SER A 207 -16.01 -30.38 5.75
C SER A 207 -14.66 -30.12 5.10
N VAL A 208 -14.52 -30.54 3.84
CA VAL A 208 -13.34 -30.34 3.02
C VAL A 208 -13.73 -29.41 1.87
N ARG A 209 -12.98 -28.32 1.68
CA ARG A 209 -13.13 -27.47 0.50
C ARG A 209 -12.35 -28.12 -0.66
N ALA A 210 -12.96 -28.15 -1.84
CA ALA A 210 -12.35 -28.65 -3.08
C ALA A 210 -12.12 -27.50 -4.06
#